data_AF-A0A3C0KUC8-F1
#
_entry.id   AF-A0A3C0KUC8-F1
#
_cell.length_a   1.000
_cell.length_b   1.000
_cell.length_c   1.000
_cell.angle_alpha   90.00
_cell.angle_beta   90.00
_cell.angle_gamma   90.00
#
_symmetry.space_group_name_H-M   'P 1'
#
loop_
_entity.id
_entity.type
_entity.pdbx_description
1 polymer ?
#
loop_
_entity_poly.entity_id
_entity_poly.type
_entity_poly.pdbx_seq_one_letter_code
_entity_poly.pdbx_strand_id
1 'polypeptide(L)'
;MGKRFVDLSIAIEAALPCDPPMMIPKVEYVDHAQGAAQMLDFFPGIRREQLPGGLGWALEVLTLTTHSGTHLDAPYHYHPTQDKGKQALTIDEVPLA
;
A
#
# COMPACT_ATOMS: atom_id res chain seq x y z
N MET A 1 29.96 7.88 -19.76
CA MET A 1 28.52 8.19 -19.70
C MET A 1 27.96 7.52 -18.46
N GLY A 2 27.25 8.26 -17.59
CA GLY A 2 26.70 7.68 -16.35
C GLY A 2 25.52 6.74 -16.64
N LYS A 3 25.21 5.83 -15.70
CA LYS A 3 23.98 5.03 -15.76
C LYS A 3 22.77 5.96 -15.55
N ARG A 4 21.66 5.67 -16.24
CA ARG A 4 20.37 6.36 -16.07
C ARG A 4 19.38 5.40 -15.43
N PHE A 5 18.71 5.85 -14.37
CA PHE A 5 17.57 5.15 -13.78
C PHE A 5 16.29 5.64 -14.47
N VAL A 6 15.41 4.71 -14.82
CA VAL A 6 14.10 4.96 -15.44
C VAL A 6 13.06 4.23 -14.61
N ASP A 7 12.04 4.94 -14.15
CA ASP A 7 10.91 4.34 -13.44
C ASP A 7 9.92 3.74 -14.46
N LEU A 8 9.53 2.49 -14.23
CA LEU A 8 8.59 1.74 -15.06
C LEU A 8 7.23 1.53 -14.36
N SER A 9 7.05 2.16 -13.20
CA SER A 9 5.87 2.01 -12.35
C SER A 9 4.79 3.02 -12.70
N ILE A 10 3.53 2.67 -12.43
CA ILE A 10 2.42 3.61 -12.38
C ILE A 10 2.12 4.01 -10.93
N ALA A 11 1.56 5.20 -10.75
CA ALA A 11 1.11 5.64 -9.43
C ALA A 11 -0.09 4.79 -8.96
N ILE A 12 -0.13 4.52 -7.65
CA ILE A 12 -1.33 3.96 -7.02
C ILE A 12 -2.31 5.11 -6.80
N GLU A 13 -3.49 4.99 -7.41
CA GLU A 13 -4.48 6.04 -7.44
C GLU A 13 -5.87 5.47 -7.16
N ALA A 14 -6.71 6.24 -6.46
CA ALA A 14 -8.10 5.87 -6.23
C ALA A 14 -8.96 6.15 -7.48
N ALA A 15 -10.01 5.35 -7.67
CA ALA A 15 -11.08 5.59 -8.65
C ALA A 15 -10.67 5.58 -10.15
N LEU A 16 -9.50 5.02 -10.48
CA LEU A 16 -9.13 4.75 -11.87
C LEU A 16 -9.82 3.46 -12.37
N PRO A 17 -10.50 3.49 -13.54
CA PRO A 17 -11.18 2.32 -14.09
C PRO A 17 -10.22 1.39 -14.85
N CYS A 18 -8.95 1.29 -14.43
CA CYS A 18 -7.98 0.38 -15.03
C CYS A 18 -8.15 -1.06 -14.54
N ASP A 19 -8.73 -1.24 -13.34
CA ASP A 19 -8.95 -2.54 -12.72
C ASP A 19 -10.46 -2.89 -12.66
N PRO A 20 -10.82 -4.18 -12.55
CA PRO A 20 -12.20 -4.58 -12.27
C PRO A 20 -12.74 -3.81 -11.05
N PRO A 21 -14.04 -3.46 -10.99
CA PRO A 21 -14.59 -2.59 -9.94
C PRO A 21 -14.26 -2.99 -8.50
N MET A 22 -14.14 -4.30 -8.23
CA MET A 22 -13.79 -4.84 -6.91
C MET A 22 -12.30 -4.72 -6.54
N MET A 23 -11.43 -4.43 -7.50
CA MET A 23 -9.98 -4.34 -7.36
C MET A 23 -9.46 -2.90 -7.42
N ILE A 24 -10.33 -1.93 -7.73
CA ILE A 24 -9.95 -0.51 -7.76
C ILE A 24 -9.42 -0.10 -6.38
N PRO A 25 -8.19 0.43 -6.28
CA PRO A 25 -7.63 0.88 -5.01
C PRO A 25 -8.53 1.91 -4.32
N LYS A 26 -8.64 1.79 -3.00
CA LYS A 26 -9.29 2.79 -2.16
C LYS A 26 -8.24 3.49 -1.32
N VAL A 27 -8.36 4.81 -1.27
CA VAL A 27 -7.48 5.66 -0.48
C VAL A 27 -8.35 6.51 0.43
N GLU A 28 -8.19 6.32 1.73
CA GLU A 28 -8.82 7.14 2.76
C GLU A 28 -7.77 8.12 3.27
N TYR A 29 -8.07 9.41 3.18
CA TYR A 29 -7.16 10.47 3.60
C TYR A 29 -7.49 10.92 5.02
N VAL A 30 -6.45 10.99 5.84
CA VAL A 30 -6.49 11.56 7.18
C VAL A 30 -5.75 12.88 7.13
N ASP A 31 -6.49 13.97 7.30
CA ASP A 31 -5.90 15.30 7.40
C ASP A 31 -5.31 15.57 8.78
N HIS A 32 -4.61 16.71 8.92
CA HIS A 32 -3.96 17.09 10.17
C HIS A 32 -4.93 17.32 11.35
N ALA A 33 -6.20 17.65 11.11
CA ALA A 33 -7.19 17.83 12.16
C ALA A 33 -7.71 16.48 12.67
N GLN A 34 -7.98 15.55 11.75
CA GLN A 34 -8.33 14.17 12.06
C GLN A 34 -7.17 13.45 12.74
N GLY A 35 -5.95 13.62 12.24
CA GLY A 35 -4.74 13.06 12.85
C GLY A 35 -4.45 13.64 14.23
N ALA A 36 -4.81 14.90 14.50
CA ALA A 36 -4.73 15.45 15.85
C ALA A 36 -5.64 14.65 16.80
N ALA A 37 -6.89 14.36 16.41
CA ALA A 37 -7.78 13.53 17.21
C ALA A 37 -7.21 12.13 17.44
N GLN A 38 -6.68 11.48 16.40
CA GLN A 38 -6.02 10.17 16.53
C GLN A 38 -4.83 10.19 17.50
N MET A 39 -4.02 11.26 17.48
CA MET A 39 -2.91 11.41 18.43
C MET A 39 -3.40 11.51 19.88
N LEU A 40 -4.50 12.21 20.14
CA LEU A 40 -5.06 12.29 21.50
C LEU A 40 -5.54 10.91 21.99
N ASP A 41 -6.12 10.10 21.10
CA ASP A 41 -6.53 8.73 21.41
C ASP A 41 -5.32 7.81 21.62
N PHE A 42 -4.28 7.97 20.81
CA PHE A 42 -3.07 7.14 20.85
C PHE A 42 -2.15 7.47 22.03
N PHE A 43 -2.12 8.73 22.49
CA PHE A 43 -1.28 9.20 23.59
C PHE A 43 -2.13 9.71 24.76
N PRO A 44 -2.55 8.86 25.71
CA PRO A 44 -3.39 9.28 26.83
C PRO A 44 -2.78 10.43 27.64
N GLY A 45 -3.57 11.48 27.86
CA GLY A 45 -3.21 12.61 28.73
C GLY A 45 -2.58 13.81 28.02
N ILE A 46 -2.28 13.72 26.72
CA ILE A 46 -1.96 14.92 25.94
C ILE A 46 -3.24 15.70 25.65
N ARG A 47 -3.16 17.04 25.65
CA ARG A 47 -4.23 17.92 25.20
C ARG A 47 -3.88 18.51 23.84
N ARG A 48 -4.89 18.88 23.06
CA ARG A 48 -4.70 19.40 21.71
C ARG A 48 -3.79 20.61 21.65
N GLU A 49 -3.82 21.48 22.66
CA GLU A 49 -3.01 22.70 22.72
C GLU A 49 -1.51 22.41 22.94
N GLN A 50 -1.19 21.18 23.36
CA GLN A 50 0.18 20.71 23.49
C GLN A 50 0.74 20.16 22.18
N LEU A 51 -0.11 19.95 21.17
CA LEU A 51 0.32 19.66 19.81
C LEU A 51 0.78 20.96 19.14
N PRO A 52 1.90 20.95 18.38
CA PRO A 52 2.33 22.11 17.61
C PRO A 52 1.22 22.61 16.67
N GLY A 53 0.72 23.82 16.92
CA GLY A 53 -0.39 24.39 16.16
C GLY A 53 -1.73 23.67 16.30
N GLY A 54 -1.86 22.73 17.25
CA GLY A 54 -3.07 21.92 17.42
C GLY A 54 -3.29 20.89 16.29
N LEU A 55 -2.25 20.55 15.54
CA LEU A 55 -2.24 19.66 14.38
C LEU A 55 -1.58 18.32 14.69
N GLY A 56 -2.04 17.24 14.05
CA GLY A 56 -1.45 15.91 14.12
C GLY A 56 -0.83 15.45 12.81
N TRP A 57 -0.55 14.15 12.69
CA TRP A 57 -0.04 13.57 11.44
C TRP A 57 -1.11 13.63 10.34
N ALA A 58 -0.66 13.67 9.09
CA ALA A 58 -1.50 13.36 7.95
C ALA A 58 -1.01 12.04 7.34
N LEU A 59 -1.94 11.20 6.91
CA LEU A 59 -1.62 9.91 6.31
C LEU A 59 -2.74 9.44 5.40
N GLU A 60 -2.44 8.42 4.61
CA GLU A 60 -3.44 7.67 3.86
C GLU A 60 -3.58 6.24 4.40
N VAL A 61 -4.80 5.74 4.42
CA VAL A 61 -5.08 4.31 4.55
C VAL A 61 -5.42 3.76 3.17
N LEU A 62 -4.60 2.82 2.68
CA LEU A 62 -4.80 2.18 1.39
C LEU A 62 -5.44 0.80 1.57
N THR A 63 -6.49 0.52 0.80
CA THR A 63 -7.05 -0.82 0.61
C THR A 63 -6.87 -1.22 -0.85
N LEU A 64 -6.11 -2.30 -1.09
CA LEU A 64 -5.73 -2.78 -2.42
C LEU A 64 -5.60 -4.31 -2.44
N THR A 65 -5.44 -4.90 -3.63
CA THR A 65 -5.14 -6.32 -3.82
C THR A 65 -3.67 -6.49 -4.22
N THR A 66 -3.15 -7.72 -4.15
CA THR A 66 -1.80 -8.05 -4.66
C THR A 66 -1.64 -7.85 -6.17
N HIS A 67 -2.72 -7.57 -6.89
CA HIS A 67 -2.76 -7.35 -8.35
C HIS A 67 -3.13 -5.90 -8.71
N SER A 68 -3.01 -4.96 -7.77
CA SER A 68 -3.27 -3.53 -8.03
C SER A 68 -2.03 -2.83 -8.58
N GLY A 69 -2.21 -1.99 -9.61
CA GLY A 69 -1.13 -1.16 -10.16
C GLY A 69 -0.02 -1.93 -10.86
N THR A 70 1.21 -1.41 -10.84
CA THR A 70 2.41 -2.16 -11.27
C THR A 70 2.74 -3.22 -10.22
N HIS A 71 2.53 -4.49 -10.55
CA HIS A 71 2.65 -5.61 -9.62
C HIS A 71 3.43 -6.79 -10.25
N LEU A 72 3.68 -7.82 -9.43
CA LEU A 72 4.32 -9.07 -9.84
C LEU A 72 3.45 -10.26 -9.42
N ASP A 73 3.14 -11.14 -10.38
CA ASP A 73 2.45 -12.39 -10.09
C ASP A 73 3.44 -13.49 -9.72
N ALA A 74 3.29 -14.04 -8.52
CA ALA A 74 3.99 -15.26 -8.12
C ALA A 74 3.37 -16.50 -8.81
N PRO A 75 4.10 -17.62 -8.95
CA PRO A 75 3.57 -18.86 -9.54
C PRO A 75 2.24 -19.31 -8.95
N TYR A 76 2.04 -19.12 -7.64
CA TYR A 76 0.79 -19.46 -6.95
C TYR A 76 -0.46 -18.77 -7.54
N HIS A 77 -0.32 -17.59 -8.14
CA HIS A 77 -1.42 -16.91 -8.83
C HIS A 77 -2.04 -17.79 -9.94
N TYR A 78 -1.20 -18.58 -10.62
CA TYR A 78 -1.60 -19.36 -11.79
C TYR A 78 -2.09 -20.76 -11.43
N HIS A 79 -1.48 -21.40 -10.42
CA HIS A 79 -1.83 -22.76 -10.01
C HIS A 79 -1.25 -23.09 -8.61
N PRO A 80 -1.89 -23.94 -7.78
CA PRO A 80 -1.34 -24.34 -6.46
C PRO A 80 -0.06 -25.18 -6.53
N THR A 81 0.29 -25.70 -7.72
CA THR A 81 1.51 -26.48 -7.94
C THR A 81 2.26 -26.03 -9.20
N GLN A 82 3.56 -26.28 -9.22
CA GLN A 82 4.51 -26.00 -10.29
C GLN A 82 5.54 -27.14 -10.39
N ASP A 83 6.56 -27.02 -11.25
CA ASP A 83 7.72 -27.93 -11.37
C ASP A 83 7.42 -29.40 -10.99
N LYS A 84 6.66 -30.09 -11.86
CA LYS A 84 6.31 -31.51 -11.70
C LYS A 84 5.53 -31.83 -10.41
N GLY A 85 4.67 -30.91 -9.97
CA GLY A 85 3.73 -31.13 -8.88
C GLY A 85 4.21 -30.64 -7.51
N LYS A 86 5.36 -29.95 -7.45
CA LYS A 86 5.78 -29.22 -6.24
C LYS A 86 4.82 -28.08 -5.94
N GLN A 87 4.74 -27.64 -4.69
CA GLN A 87 3.94 -26.46 -4.34
C GLN A 87 4.43 -25.23 -5.11
N ALA A 88 3.48 -24.43 -5.59
CA ALA A 88 3.78 -23.18 -6.26
C ALA A 88 4.25 -22.14 -5.24
N LEU A 89 5.31 -21.40 -5.58
CA LEU A 89 5.86 -20.38 -4.68
C LEU A 89 4.86 -19.23 -4.51
N THR A 90 4.68 -18.80 -3.27
CA THR A 90 4.15 -17.46 -2.96
C THR A 90 5.26 -16.42 -3.08
N ILE A 91 4.89 -15.14 -3.13
CA ILE A 91 5.85 -14.06 -3.44
C ILE A 91 7.01 -13.97 -2.44
N ASP A 92 6.74 -14.30 -1.18
CA ASP A 92 7.72 -14.31 -0.08
C ASP A 92 8.70 -15.49 -0.14
N GLU A 93 8.45 -16.49 -0.98
CA GLU A 93 9.32 -17.66 -1.17
C GLU A 93 10.21 -17.52 -2.42
N VAL A 94 10.00 -16.47 -3.23
CA VAL A 94 10.78 -16.22 -4.46
C VAL A 94 12.20 -15.74 -4.10
N PRO A 95 13.28 -16.38 -4.62
CA PRO A 95 14.65 -15.94 -4.34
C PRO A 95 14.97 -14.55 -4.91
N LEU A 96 15.75 -13.75 -4.18
CA LEU A 96 16.21 -12.41 -4.61
C LEU A 96 17.46 -12.41 -5.51
N ALA A 97 18.02 -13.59 -5.80
CA ALA A 97 19.37 -13.77 -6.33
C ALA A 97 19.48 -13.55 -7.86
#